data_AF-A0A1A3NLN8-F1
#
_entry.id   AF-A0A1A3NLN8-F1
#
_cell.length_a   1.000
_cell.length_b   1.000
_cell.length_c   1.000
_cell.angle_alpha   90.00
_cell.angle_beta   90.00
_cell.angle_gamma   90.00
#
_symmetry.space_group_name_H-M   'P 1'
#
loop_
_entity.id
_entity.type
_entity.pdbx_description
1 polymer ?
#
loop_
_entity_poly.entity_id
_entity_poly.type
_entity_poly.pdbx_seq_one_letter_code
_entity_poly.pdbx_strand_id
1 'polypeptide(L)' 'MLQGESMEIHEAGVSLNLPELIFETRAGADLNQEQLAAELGVSKADIDAWETGAESPRVEVLHRLAQVCGKRLHISIEAD' A
#
# COMPACT_ATOMS: atom_id res chain seq x y z
N MET A 1 5.81 8.70 42.41
CA MET A 1 6.27 9.19 41.10
C MET A 1 5.64 8.29 40.06
N LEU A 2 4.67 8.80 39.29
CA LEU A 2 4.04 8.04 38.22
C LEU A 2 5.02 8.03 37.04
N GLN A 3 5.77 6.95 36.89
CA GLN A 3 6.40 6.67 35.62
C GLN A 3 5.26 6.28 34.68
N GLY A 4 4.96 7.17 33.73
CA GLY A 4 4.15 6.81 32.58
C GLY A 4 4.92 5.74 31.84
N GLU A 5 4.54 4.48 32.06
CA GLU A 5 4.78 3.40 31.12
C GLU A 5 4.19 3.88 29.81
N SER A 6 5.06 4.41 28.94
CA SER A 6 4.74 4.70 27.55
C SER A 6 4.21 3.39 27.01
N MET A 7 2.90 3.31 26.87
CA MET A 7 2.25 2.19 26.23
C MET A 7 2.67 2.28 24.78
N GLU A 8 3.79 1.64 24.45
CA GLU A 8 4.17 1.32 23.09
C GLU A 8 3.01 0.49 22.55
N ILE A 9 2.09 1.17 21.90
CA ILE A 9 1.15 0.55 20.99
C ILE A 9 2.03 -0.12 19.94
N HIS A 10 2.33 -1.39 20.17
CA HIS A 10 2.81 -2.28 19.14
C HIS A 10 1.61 -2.48 18.22
N GLU A 11 1.32 -1.49 17.37
CA GLU A 11 0.55 -1.74 16.16
C GLU A 11 1.24 -2.94 15.53
N ALA A 12 0.52 -4.05 15.39
CA ALA A 12 0.97 -5.22 14.68
C ALA A 12 1.09 -4.86 13.18
N GLY A 13 2.02 -3.95 12.87
CA GLY A 13 2.37 -3.56 11.52
C GLY A 13 3.08 -4.74 10.90
N VAL A 14 2.34 -5.50 10.12
CA VAL A 14 2.95 -6.51 9.26
C VAL A 14 3.89 -5.78 8.31
N SER A 15 5.18 -6.13 8.34
CA SER A 15 6.14 -5.64 7.35
C SER A 15 5.86 -6.32 6.02
N LEU A 16 5.11 -5.65 5.16
CA LEU A 16 4.80 -6.12 3.81
C LEU A 16 5.79 -5.53 2.82
N ASN A 17 6.19 -6.32 1.83
CA ASN A 17 6.87 -5.77 0.67
C ASN A 17 5.87 -5.03 -0.22
N LEU A 18 6.37 -4.13 -1.07
CA LEU A 18 5.55 -3.34 -1.99
C LEU A 18 4.49 -4.15 -2.78
N PRO A 19 4.81 -5.31 -3.40
CA PRO A 19 3.80 -6.13 -4.08
C PRO A 19 2.68 -6.63 -3.15
N GLU A 20 3.04 -7.09 -1.95
CA GLU A 20 2.08 -7.58 -0.95
C GLU A 20 1.18 -6.44 -0.45
N LEU A 21 1.76 -5.26 -0.21
CA LEU A 21 1.04 -4.06 0.19
C LEU A 21 -0.02 -3.66 -0.85
N ILE A 22 0.34 -3.71 -2.14
CA ILE A 22 -0.57 -3.39 -3.25
C ILE A 22 -1.72 -4.39 -3.28
N PHE A 23 -1.41 -5.68 -3.18
CA PHE A 23 -2.40 -6.75 -3.15
C PHE A 23 -3.38 -6.61 -1.97
N GLU A 24 -2.87 -6.46 -0.76
CA GLU A 24 -3.70 -6.36 0.44
C GLU A 24 -4.53 -5.07 0.45
N THR A 25 -3.96 -3.96 -0.03
CA THR A 25 -4.70 -2.71 -0.13
C THR A 25 -5.85 -2.82 -1.13
N ARG A 26 -5.63 -3.49 -2.28
CA ARG A 26 -6.67 -3.76 -3.28
C ARG A 26 -7.73 -4.73 -2.73
N ALA A 27 -7.30 -5.84 -2.15
CA ALA A 27 -8.19 -6.86 -1.60
C ALA A 27 -9.05 -6.32 -0.45
N GLY A 28 -8.45 -5.49 0.43
CA GLY A 28 -9.17 -4.81 1.50
C GLY A 28 -10.14 -3.72 1.03
N ALA A 29 -10.11 -3.34 -0.25
CA ALA A 29 -11.09 -2.47 -0.90
C ALA A 29 -12.15 -3.25 -1.71
N ASP A 30 -12.13 -4.60 -1.66
CA ASP A 30 -13.01 -5.50 -2.42
C ASP A 30 -12.93 -5.30 -3.95
N LEU A 31 -11.78 -4.82 -4.44
CA LEU A 31 -11.55 -4.60 -5.87
C LEU A 31 -10.79 -5.78 -6.49
N ASN A 32 -11.17 -6.18 -7.70
CA ASN A 32 -10.32 -7.03 -8.53
C ASN A 32 -9.29 -6.19 -9.32
N GLN A 33 -8.30 -6.86 -9.93
CA GLN A 33 -7.24 -6.19 -10.68
C GLN A 33 -7.75 -5.30 -11.81
N GLU A 34 -8.83 -5.70 -12.51
CA GLU A 34 -9.39 -4.91 -13.63
C GLU A 34 -10.12 -3.67 -13.15
N GLN A 35 -10.83 -3.76 -12.03
CA GLN A 35 -11.48 -2.62 -11.40
C GLN A 35 -10.45 -1.61 -10.90
N LEU A 36 -9.40 -2.08 -10.21
CA LEU A 36 -8.32 -1.19 -9.76
C LEU A 36 -7.63 -0.54 -10.95
N ALA A 37 -7.33 -1.30 -12.01
CA ALA A 37 -6.73 -0.77 -13.22
C ALA A 37 -7.58 0.34 -13.86
N ALA A 38 -8.91 0.14 -13.94
CA ALA A 38 -9.85 1.14 -14.45
C ALA A 38 -9.85 2.42 -13.60
N GLU A 39 -9.90 2.30 -12.27
CA GLU A 39 -9.88 3.44 -11.35
C GLU A 39 -8.54 4.21 -11.41
N LEU A 40 -7.44 3.49 -11.59
CA LEU A 40 -6.10 4.07 -11.73
C LEU A 40 -5.79 4.58 -13.14
N GLY A 41 -6.59 4.21 -14.15
CA GLY A 41 -6.35 4.55 -15.55
C GLY A 41 -5.13 3.83 -16.14
N VAL A 42 -4.84 2.61 -15.69
CA VAL A 42 -3.73 1.77 -16.14
C VAL A 42 -4.23 0.43 -16.69
N SER A 43 -3.35 -0.41 -17.19
CA SER A 43 -3.72 -1.73 -17.70
C SER A 43 -3.76 -2.77 -16.58
N LYS A 44 -4.57 -3.82 -16.73
CA LYS A 44 -4.55 -4.98 -15.82
C LYS A 44 -3.14 -5.59 -15.70
N ALA A 45 -2.40 -5.63 -16.81
CA ALA A 45 -1.03 -6.13 -16.85
C ALA A 45 -0.07 -5.31 -15.97
N ASP A 46 -0.31 -4.00 -15.84
CA ASP A 46 0.48 -3.15 -14.94
C ASP A 46 0.22 -3.53 -13.47
N ILE A 47 -1.05 -3.76 -13.11
CA ILE A 47 -1.41 -4.22 -11.75
C ILE A 47 -0.77 -5.58 -11.44
N ASP A 48 -0.83 -6.52 -12.37
CA ASP A 48 -0.22 -7.84 -12.22
C ASP A 48 1.30 -7.75 -12.05
N ALA A 49 1.97 -6.92 -12.86
CA ALA A 49 3.41 -6.69 -12.73
C ALA A 49 3.80 -6.09 -11.37
N TRP A 50 2.95 -5.22 -10.81
CA TRP A 50 3.19 -4.64 -9.49
C TRP A 50 2.95 -5.62 -8.34
N GLU A 51 1.87 -6.42 -8.42
CA GLU A 51 1.53 -7.42 -7.39
C GLU A 51 2.47 -8.63 -7.41
N THR A 52 3.11 -8.92 -8.55
CA THR A 52 4.15 -9.96 -8.67
C THR A 52 5.55 -9.44 -8.38
N GLY A 53 5.72 -8.11 -8.26
CA GLY A 53 7.03 -7.46 -8.07
C GLY A 53 7.90 -7.43 -9.32
N ALA A 54 7.36 -7.75 -10.49
CA ALA A 54 8.06 -7.64 -11.78
C ALA A 54 8.36 -6.18 -12.14
N GLU A 55 7.49 -5.25 -11.74
CA GLU A 55 7.68 -3.81 -11.89
C GLU A 55 7.26 -3.08 -10.61
N SER A 56 7.83 -1.89 -10.37
CA SER A 56 7.42 -1.02 -9.27
C SER A 56 6.59 0.16 -9.79
N PRO A 57 5.40 0.43 -9.23
CA PRO A 57 4.62 1.60 -9.59
C PRO A 57 5.34 2.87 -9.17
N ARG A 58 5.05 3.97 -9.88
CA ARG A 58 5.50 5.30 -9.49
C ARG A 58 4.80 5.75 -8.20
N VAL A 59 5.46 6.66 -7.48
CA VAL A 59 4.90 7.26 -6.25
C VAL A 59 3.54 7.92 -6.49
N GLU A 60 3.35 8.56 -7.65
CA GLU A 60 2.05 9.15 -8.05
C GLU A 60 0.92 8.11 -8.08
N VAL A 61 1.23 6.90 -8.57
CA VAL A 61 0.27 5.80 -8.70
C VAL A 61 -0.02 5.21 -7.34
N LEU A 62 1.00 5.04 -6.49
CA LEU A 62 0.83 4.57 -5.11
C LEU A 62 -0.08 5.51 -4.31
N HIS A 63 0.10 6.82 -4.47
CA HIS A 63 -0.76 7.80 -3.85
C HIS A 63 -2.22 7.65 -4.32
N ARG A 64 -2.44 7.49 -5.64
CA ARG A 64 -3.77 7.30 -6.20
C ARG A 64 -4.40 5.97 -5.74
N LEU A 65 -3.61 4.90 -5.66
CA LEU A 65 -4.05 3.60 -5.16
C LEU A 65 -4.54 3.71 -3.73
N ALA A 66 -3.80 4.40 -2.86
CA ALA A 66 -4.23 4.63 -1.49
C ALA A 66 -5.56 5.42 -1.45
N GLN A 67 -5.72 6.44 -2.29
CA GLN A 67 -6.97 7.20 -2.37
C GLN A 67 -8.17 6.35 -2.81
N VAL A 68 -8.02 5.57 -3.89
CA VAL A 68 -9.08 4.69 -4.42
C VAL A 68 -9.46 3.62 -3.39
N CYS A 69 -8.49 3.05 -2.69
CA CYS A 69 -8.72 2.03 -1.67
C CYS A 69 -9.07 2.61 -0.28
N GLY A 70 -9.26 3.92 -0.16
CA GLY A 70 -9.61 4.58 1.10
C GLY A 70 -8.55 4.46 2.20
N LYS A 71 -7.28 4.32 1.82
CA LYS A 71 -6.12 4.22 2.72
C LYS A 71 -5.31 5.51 2.72
N ARG A 72 -4.43 5.63 3.71
CA ARG A 72 -3.46 6.73 3.81
C ARG A 72 -2.06 6.18 3.57
N LEU A 73 -1.43 6.62 2.49
CA LEU A 73 -0.03 6.31 2.21
C LEU A 73 0.89 7.21 3.03
N HIS A 74 1.89 6.63 3.69
CA HIS A 74 2.96 7.34 4.37
C HIS A 74 4.29 6.81 3.85
N ILE A 75 5.14 7.68 3.32
CA ILE A 75 6.47 7.35 2.81
C ILE A 75 7.48 8.16 3.60
N SER A 76 8.43 7.47 4.23
CA SER A 76 9.58 8.08 4.90
C SER A 76 10.84 7.67 4.17
N ILE A 77 11.77 8.60 4.00
CA ILE A 77 13.11 8.33 3.48
C ILE A 77 14.06 8.55 4.64
N GLU A 78 14.68 7.47 5.09
CA GLU A 78 15.72 7.52 6.10
C GLU A 78 17.07 7.58 5.38
N ALA A 79 17.86 8.60 5.69
CA ALA A 79 19.26 8.66 5.29
C ALA A 79 20.09 8.05 6.42
N ASP A 80 21.05 7.21 6.06
CA ASP A 80 22.08 6.70 6.98
C ASP A 80 22.93 7.84 7.57
#